data_AF-A0A117LKX6-F1
#
_entry.id   AF-A0A117LKX6-F1
#
_cell.length_a   1.000
_cell.length_b   1.000
_cell.length_c   1.000
_cell.angle_alpha   90.00
_cell.angle_beta   90.00
_cell.angle_gamma   90.00
#
_symmetry.space_group_name_H-M   'P 1'
#
loop_
_entity.id
_entity.type
_entity.pdbx_description
1 polymer ?
#
loop_
_entity_poly.entity_id
_entity_poly.type
_entity_poly.pdbx_seq_one_letter_code
_entity_poly.pdbx_strand_id
1 'polypeptide(L)'
;MQLRRRYKYIKRYRKIANVLLKHGFGHIAHRLGLSKFLSVSGKIFSKRESSTERFSLAERVRMAMEELGPTFVKTGQILSTRSDLIPPDFITELEKLQDHVAALRFETVKQQIERELGRSLEELFGGFDPEPLAAASIGQVHRAVIRFVFLWPELCSSRFFQIPPRDGYPCAWLMVGNCQPL
;
A
#
# COMPACT_ATOMS: atom_id res chain seq x y z
N MET A 1 -8.22 -29.32 -16.90
CA MET A 1 -8.34 -27.98 -16.26
C MET A 1 -7.14 -27.56 -15.37
N GLN A 2 -6.25 -28.45 -14.92
CA GLN A 2 -5.12 -28.10 -14.03
C GLN A 2 -3.90 -27.44 -14.73
N LEU A 3 -3.69 -27.69 -16.03
CA LEU A 3 -2.55 -27.17 -16.80
C LEU A 3 -2.55 -25.63 -16.95
N ARG A 4 -3.74 -25.03 -17.09
CA ARG A 4 -3.90 -23.58 -17.33
C ARG A 4 -3.55 -22.72 -16.10
N ARG A 5 -3.71 -23.26 -14.88
CA ARG A 5 -3.24 -22.64 -13.63
C ARG A 5 -1.70 -22.69 -13.51
N ARG A 6 -1.08 -23.85 -13.78
CA ARG A 6 0.40 -24.03 -13.76
C ARG A 6 1.13 -23.05 -14.71
N TYR A 7 0.58 -22.80 -15.90
CA TYR A 7 1.17 -21.85 -16.85
C TYR A 7 1.17 -20.39 -16.37
N LYS A 8 0.10 -19.95 -15.68
CA LYS A 8 0.05 -18.61 -15.07
C LYS A 8 1.15 -18.43 -14.01
N TYR A 9 1.42 -19.47 -13.20
CA TYR A 9 2.50 -19.43 -12.22
C TYR A 9 3.87 -19.32 -12.88
N ILE A 10 4.15 -20.11 -13.93
CA ILE A 10 5.42 -20.04 -14.66
C ILE A 10 5.64 -18.64 -15.26
N LYS A 11 4.61 -18.04 -15.85
CA LYS A 11 4.69 -16.66 -16.37
C LYS A 11 4.97 -15.64 -15.26
N ARG A 12 4.37 -15.81 -14.08
CA ARG A 12 4.61 -14.95 -12.91
C ARG A 12 6.03 -15.12 -12.35
N TYR A 13 6.53 -16.35 -12.21
CA TYR A 13 7.91 -16.62 -11.78
C TYR A 13 8.93 -16.05 -12.75
N ARG A 14 8.72 -16.16 -14.06
CA ARG A 14 9.58 -15.51 -15.06
C ARG A 14 9.57 -13.98 -14.94
N LYS A 15 8.41 -13.37 -14.67
CA LYS A 15 8.33 -11.93 -14.39
C LYS A 15 9.15 -11.56 -13.15
N ILE A 16 9.02 -12.33 -12.06
CA ILE A 16 9.79 -12.09 -10.83
C ILE A 16 11.30 -12.18 -11.11
N ALA A 17 11.74 -13.26 -11.76
CA ALA A 17 13.15 -13.46 -12.10
C ALA A 17 13.70 -12.34 -13.01
N ASN A 18 12.95 -11.91 -14.02
CA ASN A 18 13.35 -10.83 -14.92
C ASN A 18 13.51 -9.49 -14.18
N VAL A 19 12.60 -9.17 -13.26
CA VAL A 19 12.68 -7.92 -12.46
C VAL A 19 13.89 -7.97 -11.53
N LEU A 20 14.14 -9.09 -10.85
CA LEU A 20 15.31 -9.26 -10.00
C LEU A 20 16.63 -9.11 -10.79
N LEU A 21 16.71 -9.74 -11.97
CA LEU A 21 17.89 -9.60 -12.84
C LEU A 21 18.07 -8.16 -13.32
N LYS A 22 16.99 -7.46 -13.68
CA LYS A 22 17.00 -6.05 -14.10
C LYS A 22 17.53 -5.11 -13.01
N HIS A 23 17.21 -5.39 -11.75
CA HIS A 23 17.65 -4.59 -10.59
C HIS A 23 18.99 -5.05 -9.99
N GLY A 24 19.76 -5.86 -10.70
CA GLY A 24 21.13 -6.20 -10.31
C GLY A 24 21.28 -7.34 -9.29
N PHE A 25 20.19 -8.04 -8.92
CA PHE A 25 20.26 -9.20 -8.03
C PHE A 25 20.98 -10.41 -8.65
N GLY A 26 21.24 -10.36 -9.96
CA GLY A 26 22.09 -11.35 -10.63
C GLY A 26 23.50 -11.44 -10.03
N HIS A 27 24.11 -10.30 -9.65
CA HIS A 27 25.45 -10.29 -9.05
C HIS A 27 25.46 -10.89 -7.64
N ILE A 28 24.36 -10.72 -6.90
CA ILE A 28 24.18 -11.33 -5.57
C ILE A 28 24.06 -12.85 -5.70
N ALA A 29 23.25 -13.32 -6.66
CA ALA A 29 23.13 -14.75 -6.94
C ALA A 29 24.47 -15.39 -7.35
N HIS A 30 25.34 -14.64 -8.04
CA HIS A 30 26.69 -15.10 -8.36
C HIS A 30 27.59 -15.20 -7.12
N ARG A 31 27.57 -14.20 -6.22
CA ARG A 31 28.36 -14.24 -4.97
C ARG A 31 27.92 -15.36 -4.03
N LEU A 32 26.63 -15.71 -4.04
CA LEU A 32 26.07 -16.81 -3.25
C LEU A 32 26.22 -18.19 -3.94
N GLY A 33 26.81 -18.26 -5.14
CA GLY A 33 27.00 -19.52 -5.87
C GLY A 33 25.73 -20.12 -6.50
N LEU A 34 24.59 -19.40 -6.45
CA LEU A 34 23.32 -19.83 -7.05
C LEU A 34 23.29 -19.70 -8.58
N SER A 35 24.29 -19.03 -9.18
CA SER A 35 24.43 -18.87 -10.63
C SER A 35 24.43 -20.21 -11.38
N LYS A 36 24.99 -21.26 -10.76
CA LYS A 36 25.02 -22.63 -11.32
C LYS A 36 23.62 -23.25 -11.45
N PHE A 37 22.70 -22.88 -10.57
CA PHE A 37 21.35 -23.46 -10.52
C PHE A 37 20.36 -22.72 -11.43
N LEU A 38 20.61 -21.44 -11.73
CA LEU A 38 19.69 -20.59 -12.48
C LEU A 38 19.94 -20.57 -14.00
N SER A 39 20.88 -21.38 -14.53
CA SER A 39 21.24 -21.44 -15.97
C SER A 39 21.42 -20.05 -16.61
N VAL A 40 21.83 -19.05 -15.84
CA VAL A 40 22.04 -17.69 -16.34
C VAL A 40 23.41 -17.65 -16.98
N SER A 41 23.44 -17.90 -18.29
CA SER A 41 24.66 -17.87 -19.08
C SER A 41 25.33 -16.48 -18.95
N GLY A 42 26.63 -16.47 -18.65
CA GLY A 42 27.43 -15.25 -18.39
C GLY A 42 27.42 -14.19 -19.48
N LYS A 43 26.80 -14.45 -20.65
CA LYS A 43 26.65 -13.50 -21.76
C LYS A 43 25.57 -12.43 -21.57
N ILE A 44 24.64 -12.58 -20.62
CA ILE A 44 23.63 -11.54 -20.31
C ILE A 44 24.19 -10.45 -19.37
N PHE A 45 25.31 -10.73 -18.71
CA PHE A 45 25.84 -9.90 -17.62
C PHE A 45 26.74 -8.73 -18.06
N SER A 46 27.31 -8.72 -19.26
CA SER A 46 28.35 -7.73 -19.62
C SER A 46 27.85 -6.42 -20.26
N LYS A 47 26.55 -6.29 -20.57
CA LYS A 47 26.06 -5.17 -21.42
C LYS A 47 25.09 -4.20 -20.75
N ARG A 48 24.79 -4.34 -19.46
CA ARG A 48 23.76 -3.52 -18.79
C ARG A 48 24.19 -2.89 -17.46
N GLU A 49 25.50 -2.73 -17.30
CA GLU A 49 26.14 -2.20 -16.09
C GLU A 49 26.01 -0.66 -15.97
N SER A 50 25.75 0.06 -17.09
CA SER A 50 25.84 1.53 -17.11
C SER A 50 24.69 2.31 -16.46
N SER A 51 23.52 1.70 -16.20
CA SER A 51 22.38 2.40 -15.57
C SER A 51 22.10 1.98 -14.12
N THR A 52 22.67 0.85 -13.66
CA THR A 52 22.38 0.27 -12.34
C THR A 52 23.41 0.67 -11.27
N GLU A 53 24.57 1.20 -11.67
CA GLU A 53 25.60 1.73 -10.76
C GLU A 53 25.17 3.02 -10.05
N ARG A 54 24.17 3.75 -10.56
CA ARG A 54 23.71 5.01 -9.97
C ARG A 54 22.85 4.85 -8.73
N PHE A 55 22.31 3.65 -8.49
CA PHE A 55 21.39 3.39 -7.38
C PHE A 55 22.01 2.43 -6.38
N SER A 56 21.87 2.77 -5.11
CA SER A 56 22.22 1.92 -3.96
C SER A 56 21.45 0.59 -3.98
N LEU A 57 21.92 -0.38 -3.20
CA LEU A 57 21.23 -1.66 -3.09
C LEU A 57 19.80 -1.49 -2.55
N ALA A 58 19.61 -0.62 -1.56
CA ALA A 58 18.31 -0.31 -0.97
C ALA A 58 17.32 0.27 -2.00
N GLU A 59 17.77 1.22 -2.83
CA GLU A 59 16.95 1.79 -3.91
C GLU A 59 16.55 0.73 -4.94
N ARG A 60 17.48 -0.15 -5.32
CA ARG A 60 17.19 -1.25 -6.27
C ARG A 60 16.17 -2.23 -5.71
N VAL A 61 16.18 -2.47 -4.40
CA VAL A 61 15.18 -3.30 -3.73
C VAL A 61 13.81 -2.64 -3.78
N ARG A 62 13.72 -1.35 -3.42
CA ARG A 62 12.49 -0.55 -3.48
C ARG A 62 11.89 -0.58 -4.90
N MET A 63 12.69 -0.24 -5.92
CA MET A 63 12.24 -0.23 -7.32
C MET A 63 11.83 -1.63 -7.82
N ALA A 64 12.51 -2.69 -7.38
CA ALA A 64 12.11 -4.05 -7.68
C ALA A 64 10.74 -4.37 -7.06
N MET A 65 10.49 -3.98 -5.81
CA MET A 65 9.21 -4.21 -5.13
C MET A 65 8.05 -3.49 -5.84
N GLU A 66 8.26 -2.24 -6.27
CA GLU A 66 7.29 -1.48 -7.07
C GLU A 66 6.95 -2.17 -8.40
N GLU A 67 7.97 -2.62 -9.15
CA GLU A 67 7.78 -3.25 -10.45
C GLU A 67 7.14 -4.66 -10.34
N LEU A 68 7.35 -5.35 -9.22
CA LEU A 68 6.73 -6.64 -8.93
C LEU A 68 5.23 -6.50 -8.58
N GLY A 69 4.83 -5.34 -8.07
CA GLY A 69 3.45 -4.91 -7.87
C GLY A 69 3.00 -4.93 -6.40
N PRO A 70 1.68 -4.78 -6.14
CA PRO A 70 1.13 -4.40 -4.83
C PRO A 70 1.45 -5.39 -3.71
N THR A 71 1.58 -6.69 -4.00
CA THR A 71 1.98 -7.69 -3.00
C THR A 71 3.37 -7.39 -2.43
N PHE A 72 4.34 -7.05 -3.28
CA PHE A 72 5.71 -6.77 -2.85
C PHE A 72 5.83 -5.39 -2.21
N VAL A 73 5.07 -4.41 -2.69
CA VAL A 73 4.94 -3.10 -2.04
C VAL A 73 4.46 -3.27 -0.60
N LYS A 74 3.40 -4.06 -0.38
CA LYS A 74 2.88 -4.34 0.98
C LYS A 74 3.88 -5.09 1.86
N THR A 75 4.66 -6.02 1.30
CA THR A 75 5.78 -6.64 2.03
C THR A 75 6.83 -5.60 2.42
N GLY A 76 7.17 -4.66 1.54
CA GLY A 76 8.10 -3.57 1.82
C GLY A 76 7.61 -2.65 2.94
N GLN A 77 6.32 -2.30 2.94
CA GLN A 77 5.68 -1.53 4.01
C GLN A 77 5.74 -2.24 5.37
N ILE A 78 5.57 -3.57 5.40
CA ILE A 78 5.70 -4.34 6.66
C ILE A 78 7.16 -4.36 7.11
N LEU A 79 8.09 -4.59 6.19
CA LEU A 79 9.52 -4.64 6.50
C LEU A 79 10.05 -3.30 7.01
N SER A 80 9.60 -2.16 6.47
CA SER A 80 10.05 -0.83 6.95
C SER A 80 9.69 -0.57 8.42
N THR A 81 8.65 -1.20 8.96
CA THR A 81 8.30 -1.11 10.38
C THR A 81 9.17 -1.97 11.30
N ARG A 82 10.01 -2.86 10.75
CA ARG A 82 10.83 -3.84 11.48
C ARG A 82 12.30 -3.46 11.40
N SER A 83 12.67 -2.41 12.13
CA SER A 83 14.04 -1.89 12.18
C SER A 83 15.05 -2.88 12.78
N ASP A 84 14.58 -3.93 13.43
CA ASP A 84 15.38 -5.03 13.96
C ASP A 84 15.87 -6.02 12.88
N LEU A 85 15.26 -6.04 11.69
CA LEU A 85 15.51 -7.06 10.67
C LEU A 85 16.32 -6.56 9.47
N ILE A 86 16.38 -5.26 9.23
CA ILE A 86 16.99 -4.69 8.04
C ILE A 86 17.83 -3.44 8.34
N PRO A 87 18.90 -3.19 7.56
CA PRO A 87 19.76 -2.02 7.77
C PRO A 87 19.01 -0.68 7.59
N PRO A 88 19.46 0.41 8.24
CA PRO A 88 18.82 1.73 8.17
C PRO A 88 18.59 2.26 6.75
N ASP A 89 19.55 2.02 5.84
CA ASP A 89 19.45 2.44 4.44
C ASP A 89 18.24 1.80 3.74
N PHE A 90 17.92 0.56 4.08
CA PHE A 90 16.75 -0.15 3.53
C PHE A 90 15.46 0.36 4.14
N ILE A 91 15.44 0.67 5.44
CA ILE A 91 14.25 1.25 6.10
C ILE A 91 13.89 2.55 5.41
N THR A 92 14.85 3.45 5.25
CA THR A 92 14.66 4.77 4.62
C THR A 92 14.10 4.66 3.20
N GLU A 93 14.58 3.70 2.41
CA GLU A 93 14.04 3.49 1.06
C GLU A 93 12.67 2.78 1.06
N LEU A 94 12.45 1.80 1.94
CA LEU A 94 11.18 1.07 2.01
C LEU A 94 10.06 1.90 2.64
N GLU A 95 10.37 2.90 3.47
CA GLU A 95 9.40 3.90 3.94
C GLU A 95 8.78 4.68 2.77
N LYS A 96 9.50 4.90 1.68
CA LYS A 96 8.96 5.55 0.47
C LYS A 96 7.89 4.72 -0.23
N LEU A 97 7.76 3.43 0.10
CA LEU A 97 6.66 2.58 -0.37
C LEU A 97 5.37 2.80 0.41
N GLN A 98 5.39 3.53 1.53
CA GLN A 98 4.20 3.91 2.27
C GLN A 98 3.36 4.87 1.39
N ASP A 99 2.06 4.59 1.30
CA ASP A 99 1.12 5.42 0.55
C ASP A 99 0.93 6.76 1.28
N HIS A 100 1.66 7.80 0.88
CA HIS A 100 1.36 9.17 1.29
C HIS A 100 0.33 9.77 0.33
N VAL A 101 -0.92 9.32 0.47
CA VAL A 101 -2.03 9.89 -0.30
C VAL A 101 -2.44 11.21 0.33
N ALA A 102 -2.37 12.29 -0.43
CA ALA A 102 -2.87 13.58 0.02
C ALA A 102 -4.36 13.46 0.36
N ALA A 103 -4.75 13.96 1.53
CA ALA A 103 -6.13 13.95 1.94
C ALA A 103 -6.98 14.86 1.05
N LEU A 104 -8.22 14.45 0.80
CA LEU A 104 -9.25 15.32 0.23
C LEU A 104 -9.55 16.46 1.20
N ARG A 105 -9.89 17.62 0.62
CA ARG A 105 -10.36 18.77 1.38
C ARG A 105 -11.63 18.41 2.16
N PHE A 106 -11.73 18.94 3.38
CA PHE A 106 -12.84 18.64 4.27
C PHE A 106 -14.20 18.97 3.65
N GLU A 107 -14.31 20.03 2.83
CA GLU A 107 -15.59 20.36 2.17
C GLU A 107 -16.07 19.24 1.24
N THR A 108 -15.15 18.57 0.54
CA THR A 108 -15.48 17.43 -0.32
C THR A 108 -15.94 16.24 0.51
N VAL A 109 -15.28 15.98 1.63
CA VAL A 109 -15.65 14.93 2.58
C VAL A 109 -17.03 15.19 3.17
N LYS A 110 -17.28 16.40 3.67
CA LYS A 110 -18.57 16.82 4.23
C LYS A 110 -19.68 16.63 3.20
N GLN A 111 -19.52 17.16 1.99
CA GLN A 111 -20.52 17.01 0.92
C GLN A 111 -20.79 15.55 0.57
N GLN A 112 -19.75 14.70 0.56
CA GLN A 112 -19.92 13.29 0.25
C GLN A 112 -20.69 12.56 1.36
N ILE A 113 -20.37 12.82 2.63
CA ILE A 113 -21.09 12.25 3.79
C ILE A 113 -22.56 12.68 3.73
N GLU A 114 -22.84 13.97 3.57
CA GLU A 114 -24.21 14.50 3.55
C GLU A 114 -25.02 13.97 2.37
N ARG A 115 -24.39 13.85 1.18
CA ARG A 115 -25.03 13.30 -0.02
C ARG A 115 -25.38 11.82 0.14
N GLU A 116 -24.49 11.03 0.72
CA GLU A 116 -24.70 9.59 0.84
C GLU A 116 -25.64 9.20 1.99
N LEU A 117 -25.71 10.03 3.03
CA LEU A 117 -26.52 9.77 4.22
C LEU A 117 -27.81 10.60 4.28
N GLY A 118 -27.97 11.55 3.36
CA GLY A 118 -29.18 12.36 3.22
C GLY A 118 -29.46 13.31 4.39
N ARG A 119 -28.49 13.54 5.27
CA ARG A 119 -28.58 14.39 6.47
C ARG A 119 -27.34 15.24 6.63
N SER A 120 -27.47 16.38 7.30
CA SER A 120 -26.33 17.25 7.57
C SER A 120 -25.33 16.60 8.53
N LEU A 121 -24.05 16.97 8.42
CA LEU A 121 -22.99 16.46 9.29
C LEU A 121 -23.29 16.73 10.77
N GLU A 122 -23.89 17.89 11.06
CA GLU A 122 -24.26 18.38 12.38
C GLU A 122 -25.44 17.62 13.00
N GLU A 123 -26.32 17.02 12.18
CA GLU A 123 -27.39 16.15 12.66
C GLU A 123 -26.87 14.74 13.02
N LEU A 124 -25.90 14.25 12.25
CA LEU A 124 -25.36 12.90 12.36
C LEU A 124 -24.38 12.74 13.54
N PHE A 125 -23.52 13.75 13.73
CA PHE A 125 -22.41 13.69 14.68
C PHE A 125 -22.52 14.79 15.74
N GLY A 126 -22.24 14.45 17.01
CA GLY A 126 -22.06 15.41 18.10
C GLY A 126 -20.74 16.18 18.03
N GLY A 127 -19.81 15.73 17.20
CA GLY A 127 -18.56 16.41 16.86
C GLY A 127 -17.86 15.68 15.73
N PHE A 128 -17.22 16.42 14.81
CA PHE A 128 -16.49 15.85 13.68
C PHE A 128 -15.20 16.65 13.48
N ASP A 129 -14.07 15.95 13.39
CA ASP A 129 -12.77 16.56 13.17
C ASP A 129 -12.53 16.78 11.67
N PRO A 130 -12.39 18.04 11.20
CA PRO A 130 -12.13 18.31 9.80
C PRO A 130 -10.75 17.83 9.35
N GLU A 131 -9.80 17.67 10.27
CA GLU A 131 -8.48 17.13 9.97
C GLU A 131 -8.55 15.58 9.95
N PRO A 132 -8.12 14.94 8.85
CA PRO A 132 -8.11 13.48 8.77
C PRO A 132 -7.00 12.93 9.67
N LEU A 133 -7.33 11.90 10.44
CA LEU A 133 -6.34 11.13 11.20
C LEU A 133 -5.37 10.37 10.28
N ALA A 134 -5.89 9.85 9.17
CA ALA A 134 -5.12 9.10 8.18
C ALA A 134 -5.77 9.18 6.80
N ALA A 135 -4.97 9.10 5.75
CA ALA A 135 -5.42 8.99 4.36
C ALA A 135 -4.72 7.80 3.68
N ALA A 136 -5.46 7.07 2.85
CA ALA A 136 -4.99 5.92 2.12
C ALA A 136 -5.60 5.90 0.70
N SER A 137 -5.10 5.01 -0.15
CA SER A 137 -5.51 4.92 -1.57
C SER A 137 -7.01 4.70 -1.81
N ILE A 138 -7.77 4.23 -0.81
CA ILE A 138 -9.22 4.00 -0.94
C ILE A 138 -10.08 4.95 -0.11
N GLY A 139 -9.50 5.89 0.66
CA GLY A 139 -10.26 6.78 1.53
C GLY A 139 -9.44 7.40 2.64
N GLN A 140 -10.09 8.23 3.46
CA GLN A 140 -9.49 8.86 4.64
C GLN A 140 -10.35 8.65 5.90
N VAL A 141 -9.70 8.68 7.05
CA VAL A 141 -10.31 8.39 8.36
C VAL A 141 -10.40 9.68 9.16
N HIS A 142 -11.59 10.01 9.63
CA HIS A 142 -11.84 11.16 10.50
C HIS A 142 -12.29 10.72 11.89
N ARG A 143 -11.96 11.55 12.89
CA ARG A 143 -12.48 11.41 14.24
C ARG A 143 -13.88 11.99 14.30
N ALA A 144 -14.83 11.24 14.87
CA ALA A 144 -16.18 11.74 15.08
C ALA A 144 -16.78 11.25 16.41
N VAL A 145 -17.70 12.03 16.96
CA VAL A 145 -18.54 11.68 18.11
C VAL A 145 -19.93 11.47 17.57
N ILE A 146 -20.50 10.29 17.78
CA ILE A 146 -21.85 9.97 17.30
C ILE A 146 -22.92 10.61 18.20
N ARG A 147 -24.00 11.11 17.60
CA ARG A 147 -25.10 11.74 18.34
C ARG A 147 -26.23 10.77 18.70
N PHE A 148 -26.56 9.85 17.79
CA PHE A 148 -27.63 8.87 17.97
C PHE A 148 -27.16 7.46 17.64
N VAL A 149 -27.27 6.54 18.60
CA VAL A 149 -26.92 5.12 18.42
C VAL A 149 -27.96 4.36 17.56
N PHE A 150 -29.17 4.92 17.38
CA PHE A 150 -30.32 4.21 16.80
C PHE A 150 -30.56 4.40 15.29
N LEU A 151 -29.82 5.29 14.62
CA LEU A 151 -29.94 5.56 13.16
C LEU A 151 -29.11 4.61 12.28
N TRP A 152 -28.54 3.56 12.86
CA TRP A 152 -27.45 2.80 12.24
C TRP A 152 -27.80 1.82 11.11
N PRO A 153 -29.03 1.29 10.95
CA PRO A 153 -29.33 0.36 9.85
C PRO A 153 -29.11 0.97 8.45
N GLU A 154 -29.26 2.30 8.30
CA GLU A 154 -29.18 3.00 7.01
C GLU A 154 -27.75 3.40 6.62
N LEU A 155 -26.81 3.42 7.58
CA LEU A 155 -25.43 3.88 7.39
C LEU A 155 -24.49 2.84 6.76
N CYS A 156 -24.94 1.58 6.66
CA CYS A 156 -24.16 0.47 6.10
C CYS A 156 -24.20 0.48 4.55
N SER A 157 -23.85 1.63 3.96
CA SER A 157 -23.50 1.74 2.55
C SER A 157 -22.09 1.19 2.34
N SER A 158 -21.81 0.60 1.18
CA SER A 158 -20.51 -0.01 0.82
C SER A 158 -19.30 0.95 0.82
N ARG A 159 -19.51 2.22 1.18
CA ARG A 159 -18.53 3.33 1.13
C ARG A 159 -18.12 3.90 2.48
N PHE A 160 -18.78 3.52 3.58
CA PHE A 160 -18.41 3.95 4.92
C PHE A 160 -18.13 2.75 5.82
N PHE A 161 -17.00 2.77 6.51
CA PHE A 161 -16.62 1.74 7.47
C PHE A 161 -16.40 2.37 8.84
N GLN A 162 -17.06 1.81 9.85
CA GLN A 162 -16.87 2.21 11.24
C GLN A 162 -15.78 1.35 11.86
N ILE A 163 -14.85 1.99 12.57
CA ILE A 163 -13.99 1.29 13.54
C ILE A 163 -14.62 1.53 14.91
N PRO A 164 -15.12 0.48 15.59
CA PRO A 164 -15.81 0.65 16.86
C PRO A 164 -14.88 1.28 17.89
N PRO A 165 -15.41 2.11 18.81
CA PRO A 165 -14.64 2.59 19.96
C PRO A 165 -14.10 1.39 20.75
N ARG A 166 -12.86 1.50 21.23
CA ARG A 166 -12.40 0.63 22.32
C ARG A 166 -13.13 1.04 23.60
N ASP A 167 -13.46 0.06 24.44
CA ASP A 167 -14.33 0.16 25.61
C ASP A 167 -14.28 1.50 26.35
N GLY A 168 -15.45 2.14 26.51
CA GLY A 168 -15.66 3.29 27.40
C GLY A 168 -15.67 4.69 26.77
N TYR A 169 -15.47 4.86 25.45
CA TYR A 169 -15.43 6.18 24.81
C TYR A 169 -16.51 6.36 23.72
N PRO A 170 -17.20 7.53 23.65
CA PRO A 170 -18.20 7.82 22.61
C PRO A 170 -17.59 8.19 21.24
N CYS A 171 -16.27 8.08 21.09
CA CYS A 171 -15.54 8.49 19.89
C CYS A 171 -15.46 7.32 18.89
N ALA A 172 -16.10 7.47 17.73
CA ALA A 172 -16.02 6.53 16.62
C ALA A 172 -15.14 7.10 15.50
N TRP A 173 -14.54 6.21 14.70
CA TRP A 173 -13.80 6.61 13.51
C TRP A 173 -14.67 6.37 12.28
N LEU A 174 -14.78 7.37 11.41
CA LEU A 174 -15.47 7.26 10.13
C LEU A 174 -14.44 7.20 9.01
N MET A 175 -14.38 6.08 8.29
CA MET A 175 -13.67 5.99 7.02
C MET A 175 -14.58 6.48 5.89
N VAL A 176 -14.13 7.48 5.14
CA VAL A 176 -14.80 8.04 3.96
C VAL A 176 -14.06 7.57 2.72
N GLY A 177 -14.71 6.79 1.86
CA GLY A 177 -14.10 6.29 0.63
C GLY A 177 -13.77 7.40 -0.38
N ASN A 178 -12.57 7.41 -0.94
CA ASN A 178 -12.17 8.41 -1.95
C ASN A 178 -12.77 8.03 -3.31
N CYS A 179 -13.77 8.78 -3.77
CA CYS A 179 -14.22 8.74 -5.16
C CYS A 179 -13.55 9.90 -5.92
N GLN A 180 -12.30 9.72 -6.35
CA GLN A 180 -11.78 10.53 -7.45
C GLN A 180 -12.32 9.94 -8.76
N PRO A 181 -12.87 10.74 -9.69
CA PRO A 181 -13.14 10.26 -11.03
C PRO A 181 -11.80 9.86 -11.67
N LEU A 182 -11.70 8.60 -12.11
CA LEU A 182 -10.61 8.11 -12.95
C LEU A 182 -10.59 8.85 -14.30
#